data_AF-T0HBN2-F1
#
_entry.id   AF-T0HBN2-F1
#
_cell.length_a   1.000
_cell.length_b   1.000
_cell.length_c   1.000
_cell.angle_alpha   90.00
_cell.angle_beta   90.00
_cell.angle_gamma   90.00
#
_symmetry.space_group_name_H-M   'P 1'
#
loop_
_entity.id
_entity.type
_entity.pdbx_description
1 polymer ?
#
loop_
_entity_poly.entity_id
_entity_poly.type
_entity_poly.pdbx_seq_one_letter_code
_entity_poly.pdbx_strand_id
1 'polypeptide(L)'
;MLFSPLLARLRKLGLVFTTPVFMLSACATPIVYNRPASDCSALIPPTLRDDTEGAALPVDQTVGSWVVFGDAQTGQLDKANVTKRASIQVVEACEKRDREAAAKVTKRPWWAIFG
;
A
#
# COMPACT_ATOMS: atom_id res chain seq x y z
N MET A 1 65.15 -18.62 -15.35
CA MET A 1 64.29 -17.60 -15.97
C MET A 1 63.33 -18.28 -16.96
N LEU A 2 62.23 -18.89 -16.51
CA LEU A 2 61.31 -19.68 -17.35
C LEU A 2 59.88 -19.66 -16.78
N PHE A 3 59.29 -18.47 -16.59
CA PHE A 3 57.92 -18.34 -16.05
C PHE A 3 57.09 -17.20 -16.66
N SER A 4 57.51 -16.65 -17.81
CA SER A 4 56.88 -15.46 -18.40
C SER A 4 55.72 -15.72 -19.40
N PRO A 5 55.73 -16.76 -20.27
CA PRO A 5 54.70 -16.88 -21.31
C PRO A 5 53.36 -17.44 -20.82
N LEU A 6 53.34 -18.21 -19.72
CA LEU A 6 52.12 -18.79 -19.15
C LEU A 6 51.29 -17.74 -18.41
N LEU A 7 51.92 -16.87 -17.63
CA LEU A 7 51.27 -15.74 -16.96
C LEU A 7 50.65 -14.75 -17.95
N ALA A 8 51.32 -14.50 -19.08
CA ALA A 8 50.80 -13.63 -20.14
C ALA A 8 49.57 -14.24 -20.86
N ARG A 9 49.53 -15.56 -21.07
CA ARG A 9 48.37 -16.27 -21.63
C ARG A 9 47.19 -16.30 -20.67
N LEU A 10 47.44 -16.54 -19.38
CA LEU A 10 46.39 -16.50 -18.33
C LEU A 10 45.80 -15.09 -18.19
N ARG A 11 46.61 -14.04 -18.28
CA ARG A 11 46.14 -12.64 -18.26
C ARG A 11 45.26 -12.30 -19.46
N LYS A 12 45.61 -12.77 -20.67
CA LYS A 12 44.80 -12.57 -21.87
C LYS A 12 43.49 -13.35 -21.84
N LEU A 13 43.51 -14.60 -21.34
CA LEU A 13 42.30 -15.42 -21.17
C LEU A 13 41.36 -14.83 -20.10
N GLY A 14 41.90 -14.33 -18.98
CA GLY A 14 41.11 -13.65 -17.95
C GLY A 14 40.43 -12.38 -18.46
N LEU A 15 41.09 -11.61 -19.34
CA LEU A 15 40.52 -10.39 -19.93
C LEU A 15 39.41 -10.69 -20.95
N VAL A 16 39.51 -11.80 -21.69
CA VAL A 16 38.51 -12.23 -22.69
C VAL A 16 37.27 -12.83 -22.02
N PHE A 17 37.42 -13.52 -20.89
CA PHE A 17 36.28 -14.10 -20.16
C PHE A 17 35.54 -13.11 -19.26
N THR A 18 36.18 -12.02 -18.83
CA THR A 18 35.55 -11.02 -17.93
C THR A 18 34.76 -9.94 -18.67
N THR A 19 35.13 -9.60 -19.91
CA THR A 19 34.47 -8.56 -20.71
C THR A 19 33.00 -8.86 -21.10
N PRO A 20 32.58 -10.08 -21.48
CA PRO A 20 31.18 -10.32 -21.85
C PRO A 20 30.22 -10.29 -20.65
N VAL A 21 30.70 -10.61 -19.43
CA VAL A 21 29.87 -10.64 -18.22
C VAL A 21 29.52 -9.22 -17.74
N PHE A 22 30.43 -8.25 -17.90
CA PHE A 22 30.17 -6.85 -17.54
C PHE A 22 29.35 -6.10 -18.60
N MET A 23 29.34 -6.50 -19.87
CA MET A 23 28.49 -5.85 -20.89
C MET A 23 27.01 -6.21 -20.74
N LEU A 24 26.66 -7.34 -20.13
CA LEU A 24 25.26 -7.76 -19.92
C LEU A 24 24.57 -7.02 -18.76
N SER A 25 25.30 -6.34 -17.87
CA SER A 25 24.69 -5.62 -16.74
C SER A 25 24.31 -4.17 -17.05
N ALA A 26 24.79 -3.60 -18.16
CA ALA A 26 24.63 -2.18 -18.47
C ALA A 26 23.23 -1.79 -18.99
N CYS A 27 22.38 -2.76 -19.36
CA CYS A 27 21.03 -2.52 -19.86
C CYS A 27 19.91 -2.93 -18.87
N ALA A 28 20.25 -3.36 -17.65
CA ALA A 28 19.25 -3.66 -16.64
C ALA A 28 18.79 -2.34 -15.98
N THR A 29 17.88 -1.61 -16.63
CA THR A 29 17.12 -0.56 -15.95
C THR A 29 16.29 -1.24 -14.86
N PRO A 30 16.50 -0.95 -13.55
CA PRO A 30 15.60 -1.47 -12.54
C PRO A 30 14.21 -0.93 -12.85
N ILE A 31 13.23 -1.82 -12.97
CA ILE A 31 11.83 -1.40 -12.99
C ILE A 31 11.55 -0.89 -11.58
N VAL A 32 11.71 0.42 -11.38
CA VAL A 32 11.25 1.09 -10.16
C VAL A 32 9.74 1.14 -10.27
N TYR A 33 9.05 0.18 -9.64
CA TYR A 33 7.61 0.25 -9.47
C TYR A 33 7.31 1.32 -8.42
N ASN A 34 7.25 2.58 -8.84
CA ASN A 34 6.69 3.65 -8.02
C ASN A 34 5.19 3.40 -7.94
N ARG A 35 4.73 2.74 -6.87
CA ARG A 35 3.31 2.49 -6.66
C ARG A 35 2.65 3.87 -6.49
N PRO A 36 1.76 4.33 -7.40
CA PRO A 36 1.01 5.54 -7.13
C PRO A 36 0.28 5.38 -5.79
N ALA A 37 0.14 6.46 -5.04
CA ALA A 37 -0.59 6.47 -3.76
C ALA A 37 -1.86 5.62 -3.92
N SER A 38 -2.10 4.69 -3.00
CA SER A 38 -3.07 3.61 -3.16
C SER A 38 -4.52 4.07 -3.36
N ASP A 39 -4.81 5.38 -3.33
CA ASP A 39 -6.15 5.94 -3.51
C ASP A 39 -7.21 5.21 -2.65
N CYS A 40 -6.84 4.88 -1.39
CA CYS A 40 -7.77 4.28 -0.44
C CYS A 40 -9.00 5.19 -0.19
N SER A 41 -8.86 6.50 -0.42
CA SER A 41 -9.93 7.49 -0.37
C SER A 41 -11.14 7.11 -1.23
N ALA A 42 -10.91 6.46 -2.38
CA ALA A 42 -11.98 6.01 -3.26
C ALA A 42 -12.83 4.88 -2.64
N LEU A 43 -12.31 4.17 -1.63
CA LEU A 43 -13.04 3.12 -0.92
C LEU A 43 -13.96 3.66 0.19
N ILE A 44 -13.87 4.94 0.53
CA ILE A 44 -14.72 5.56 1.55
C ILE A 44 -16.11 5.82 0.94
N PRO A 45 -17.18 5.14 1.38
CA PRO A 45 -18.53 5.42 0.90
C PRO A 45 -18.96 6.85 1.26
N PRO A 46 -19.79 7.52 0.44
CA PRO A 46 -20.24 8.89 0.69
C PRO A 46 -20.88 9.09 2.06
N THR A 47 -21.66 8.12 2.52
CA THR A 47 -22.38 8.15 3.80
C THR A 47 -21.49 8.24 5.04
N LEU A 48 -20.18 8.00 4.92
CA LEU A 48 -19.23 8.14 6.01
C LEU A 48 -18.50 9.49 6.00
N ARG A 49 -18.79 10.35 5.02
CA ARG A 49 -18.23 11.71 4.96
C ARG A 49 -19.06 12.70 5.76
N ASP A 50 -20.33 12.38 6.00
CA ASP A 50 -21.24 13.24 6.74
C ASP A 50 -20.98 13.12 8.24
N ASP A 51 -21.09 14.25 8.94
CA ASP A 51 -21.01 14.28 10.40
C ASP A 51 -22.22 13.56 11.03
N THR A 52 -22.00 12.98 12.20
CA THR A 52 -23.11 12.44 12.98
C THR A 52 -23.90 13.59 13.58
N GLU A 53 -25.13 13.77 13.14
CA GLU A 53 -26.03 14.81 13.65
C GLU A 53 -26.32 14.61 15.15
N GLY A 54 -26.18 15.68 15.93
CA GLY A 54 -26.55 15.70 17.35
C GLY A 54 -28.07 15.73 17.55
N ALA A 55 -28.52 15.48 18.78
CA ALA A 55 -29.92 15.70 19.11
C ALA A 55 -30.24 17.20 19.18
N ALA A 56 -31.47 17.59 18.85
CA ALA A 56 -31.91 18.98 18.98
C ALA A 56 -31.95 19.40 20.45
N LEU A 57 -31.38 20.57 20.77
CA LEU A 57 -31.42 21.11 22.12
C LEU A 57 -32.86 21.43 22.54
N PRO A 58 -33.22 21.19 23.82
CA PRO A 58 -34.54 21.53 24.32
C PRO A 58 -34.72 23.06 24.35
N VAL A 59 -35.90 23.53 23.95
CA VAL A 59 -36.25 24.96 23.94
C VAL A 59 -36.71 25.42 25.32
N ASP A 60 -37.35 24.52 26.06
CA ASP A 60 -37.77 24.73 27.44
C ASP A 60 -36.68 24.30 28.43
N GLN A 61 -36.77 24.80 29.66
CA GLN A 61 -35.80 24.50 30.72
C GLN A 61 -36.30 23.44 31.71
N THR A 62 -37.22 22.58 31.30
CA THR A 62 -37.71 21.53 32.19
C THR A 62 -36.70 20.39 32.30
N VAL A 63 -36.56 19.80 33.48
CA VAL A 63 -35.69 18.63 33.68
C VAL A 63 -36.08 17.48 32.74
N GLY A 64 -37.37 17.28 32.47
CA GLY A 64 -37.86 16.25 31.56
C GLY A 64 -37.34 16.41 30.12
N SER A 65 -37.35 17.64 29.58
CA SER A 65 -36.84 17.92 28.24
C SER A 65 -35.34 17.61 28.10
N TRP A 66 -34.55 17.90 29.14
CA TRP A 66 -33.12 17.59 29.18
C TRP A 66 -32.83 16.10 29.26
N VAL A 67 -33.66 15.33 29.97
CA VAL A 67 -33.56 13.86 30.00
C VAL A 67 -33.85 13.27 28.62
N VAL A 68 -34.90 13.74 27.95
CA VAL A 68 -35.24 13.30 26.57
C VAL A 68 -34.11 13.66 25.59
N PHE A 69 -33.55 14.87 25.69
CA PHE A 69 -32.38 15.27 24.91
C PHE A 69 -31.18 14.35 25.15
N GLY A 70 -30.86 14.06 26.42
CA GLY A 70 -29.74 13.19 26.77
C GLY A 70 -29.88 11.76 26.24
N ASP A 71 -31.10 11.20 26.29
CA ASP A 71 -31.40 9.89 25.69
C ASP A 71 -31.25 9.92 24.17
N ALA A 72 -31.85 10.92 23.51
CA ALA A 72 -31.74 11.11 22.06
C ALA A 72 -30.30 11.33 21.58
N GLN A 73 -29.50 12.06 22.36
CA GLN A 73 -28.08 12.30 22.10
C GLN A 73 -27.26 11.01 22.26
N THR A 74 -27.60 10.19 23.26
CA THR A 74 -26.98 8.87 23.47
C THR A 74 -27.34 7.90 22.36
N GLY A 75 -28.57 7.97 21.83
CA GLY A 75 -29.00 7.19 20.66
C GLY A 75 -28.18 7.47 19.39
N GLN A 76 -27.46 8.59 19.29
CA GLN A 76 -26.54 8.85 18.19
C GLN A 76 -25.24 8.03 18.27
N LEU A 77 -24.96 7.39 19.41
CA LEU A 77 -23.76 6.58 19.63
C LEU A 77 -23.67 5.41 18.63
N ASP A 78 -24.80 4.79 18.30
CA ASP A 78 -24.83 3.70 17.33
C ASP A 78 -24.44 4.17 15.93
N LYS A 79 -24.89 5.37 15.53
CA LYS A 79 -24.50 6.00 14.26
C LYS A 79 -23.00 6.28 14.23
N ALA A 80 -22.45 6.87 15.29
CA ALA A 80 -21.01 7.14 15.39
C ALA A 80 -20.18 5.84 15.37
N ASN A 81 -20.66 4.79 16.04
CA ASN A 81 -20.00 3.49 16.06
C ASN A 81 -20.02 2.78 14.70
N VAL A 82 -21.04 3.02 13.86
CA VAL A 82 -21.03 2.54 12.46
C VAL A 82 -19.83 3.12 11.72
N THR A 83 -19.58 4.43 11.85
CA THR A 83 -18.43 5.09 11.21
C THR A 83 -17.11 4.50 11.67
N LYS A 84 -16.96 4.23 12.97
CA LYS A 84 -15.77 3.56 13.52
C LYS A 84 -15.55 2.15 12.97
N ARG A 85 -16.60 1.34 12.86
CA ARG A 85 -16.48 -0.01 12.28
C ARG A 85 -16.14 0.06 10.80
N ALA A 86 -16.77 0.98 10.08
CA ALA A 86 -16.55 1.12 8.66
C ALA A 86 -15.15 1.65 8.32
N SER A 87 -14.55 2.51 9.15
CA SER A 87 -13.16 2.96 8.94
C SER A 87 -12.17 1.80 9.00
N ILE A 88 -12.36 0.86 9.95
CA ILE A 88 -11.56 -0.37 10.04
C ILE A 88 -11.72 -1.19 8.75
N GLN A 89 -12.97 -1.43 8.31
CA GLN A 89 -13.24 -2.21 7.10
C GLN A 89 -12.63 -1.58 5.84
N VAL A 90 -12.67 -0.26 5.71
CA VAL A 90 -12.08 0.46 4.57
C VAL A 90 -10.55 0.28 4.56
N VAL A 91 -9.90 0.41 5.71
CA VAL A 91 -8.45 0.21 5.83
C VAL A 91 -8.08 -1.23 5.47
N GLU A 92 -8.76 -2.22 6.06
CA GLU A 92 -8.52 -3.64 5.80
C GLU A 92 -8.72 -4.00 4.31
N ALA A 93 -9.76 -3.46 3.68
CA ALA A 93 -10.03 -3.65 2.27
C ALA A 93 -8.92 -3.02 1.40
N CYS A 94 -8.47 -1.81 1.76
CA CYS A 94 -7.37 -1.16 1.04
C CYS A 94 -6.09 -1.98 1.13
N GLU A 95 -5.71 -2.41 2.34
CA GLU A 95 -4.52 -3.21 2.55
C GLU A 95 -4.60 -4.57 1.84
N LYS A 96 -5.76 -5.23 1.85
CA LYS A 96 -5.96 -6.50 1.13
C LYS A 96 -5.72 -6.32 -0.36
N ARG A 97 -6.36 -5.32 -0.97
CA ARG A 97 -6.18 -4.99 -2.39
C ARG A 97 -4.71 -4.69 -2.72
N ASP A 98 -4.05 -3.94 -1.85
CA ASP A 98 -2.65 -3.56 -1.99
C ASP A 98 -1.69 -4.76 -1.85
N ARG A 99 -1.98 -5.72 -0.97
CA ARG A 99 -1.26 -7.00 -0.86
C ARG A 99 -1.46 -7.86 -2.12
N GLU A 100 -2.68 -7.95 -2.62
CA GLU A 100 -2.97 -8.69 -3.87
C GLU A 100 -2.24 -8.09 -5.07
N ALA A 101 -2.20 -6.75 -5.18
CA ALA A 101 -1.44 -6.06 -6.21
C ALA A 101 0.07 -6.32 -6.07
N ALA A 102 0.61 -6.28 -4.84
CA ALA A 102 2.03 -6.61 -4.60
C ALA A 102 2.36 -8.03 -5.06
N ALA A 103 1.53 -9.01 -4.70
CA ALA A 103 1.74 -10.41 -5.02
C ALA A 103 1.72 -10.69 -6.53
N LYS A 104 0.96 -9.93 -7.32
CA LYS A 104 0.95 -10.04 -8.78
C LYS A 104 2.24 -9.53 -9.42
N VAL A 105 2.84 -8.49 -8.84
CA VAL A 105 4.08 -7.87 -9.36
C VAL A 105 5.32 -8.67 -8.95
N THR A 106 5.37 -9.20 -7.73
CA THR A 106 6.58 -9.90 -7.21
C THR A 106 6.77 -11.32 -7.74
N LYS A 107 5.76 -11.94 -8.35
CA LYS A 107 5.78 -13.39 -8.68
C LYS A 107 6.36 -13.78 -10.03
N ARG A 108 6.92 -12.87 -10.83
CA ARG A 108 7.50 -13.25 -12.13
C ARG A 108 9.01 -13.49 -12.01
N PRO A 109 9.48 -14.75 -11.98
CA PRO A 109 10.90 -14.98 -12.11
C PRO A 109 11.37 -14.53 -13.50
N TRP A 110 12.60 -14.05 -13.58
CA TRP A 110 13.18 -13.45 -14.78
C TRP A 110 13.14 -14.38 -16.02
N TRP A 111 13.15 -15.70 -15.81
CA TRP A 111 13.02 -16.70 -16.89
C TRP A 111 11.62 -16.81 -17.50
N ALA A 112 10.56 -16.33 -16.82
CA ALA A 112 9.18 -16.37 -17.31
C ALA A 112 8.78 -15.17 -18.18
N ILE A 113 9.75 -14.35 -18.59
CA ILE A 113 9.57 -13.18 -19.45
C ILE A 113 10.10 -13.44 -20.88
N PHE A 114 11.03 -14.38 -21.03
CA PHE A 114 11.71 -14.70 -22.31
C PHE A 114 11.48 -16.14 -22.80
N GLY A 115 10.56 -16.88 -22.17
CA GLY A 115 10.13 -18.22 -22.59
C GLY A 115 8.84 -18.18 -23.37
#